data_AF-A0A7X7U1N6-F1
#
_entry.id   AF-A0A7X7U1N6-F1
#
_cell.length_a   1.000
_cell.length_b   1.000
_cell.length_c   1.000
_cell.angle_alpha   90.00
_cell.angle_beta   90.00
_cell.angle_gamma   90.00
#
_symmetry.space_group_name_H-M   'P 1'
#
loop_
_entity.id
_entity.type
_entity.pdbx_description
1 polymer ?
#
loop_
_entity_poly.entity_id
_entity_poly.type
_entity_poly.pdbx_seq_one_letter_code
_entity_poly.pdbx_strand_id
1 'polypeptide(L)'
;MKSKIPMIACGIGILVTAALLVGAEPAAREAAKWEYAMYVESPGNFEWHGAVSHVRATTATFFFERMGFPTDIEVSARSGRIQPVLLNYLGQQGWELVEITGEPAREVFWFKRPR
;
A
#
# COMPACT_ATOMS: atom_id res chain seq x y z
N MET A 1 18.83 44.98 -60.12
CA MET A 1 18.01 44.86 -58.90
C MET A 1 16.84 43.91 -59.15
N LYS A 2 16.83 42.72 -58.56
CA LYS A 2 15.66 41.89 -58.27
C LYS A 2 16.10 40.78 -57.31
N SER A 3 15.66 40.88 -56.05
CA SER A 3 16.07 40.06 -54.91
C SER A 3 15.62 38.60 -55.06
N LYS A 4 16.49 37.66 -54.67
CA LYS A 4 16.15 36.25 -54.44
C LYS A 4 16.03 36.04 -52.93
N ILE A 5 14.85 35.62 -52.46
CA ILE A 5 14.62 35.22 -51.07
C ILE A 5 15.13 33.77 -50.93
N PRO A 6 16.06 33.46 -50.00
CA PRO A 6 16.34 32.08 -49.65
C PRO A 6 15.26 31.58 -48.68
N MET A 7 14.52 30.58 -49.14
CA MET A 7 13.63 29.73 -48.36
C MET A 7 14.48 28.97 -47.33
N ILE A 8 14.42 29.37 -46.06
CA ILE A 8 15.18 28.75 -44.98
C ILE A 8 14.51 27.41 -44.64
N ALA A 9 15.34 26.37 -44.72
CA ALA A 9 15.03 24.98 -44.43
C ALA A 9 14.61 24.78 -42.96
N CYS A 10 13.32 24.61 -42.71
CA CYS A 10 12.78 24.11 -41.43
C CYS A 10 12.68 22.57 -41.37
N GLY A 11 13.37 21.83 -42.26
CA GLY A 11 13.18 20.39 -42.41
C GLY A 11 14.06 19.48 -41.54
N ILE A 12 15.14 19.99 -40.94
CA ILE A 12 16.15 19.14 -40.30
C ILE A 12 15.96 19.04 -38.78
N GLY A 13 15.35 20.05 -38.15
CA GLY A 13 15.22 20.10 -36.68
C GLY A 13 14.26 19.08 -36.06
N ILE A 14 13.32 18.52 -36.84
CA ILE A 14 12.27 17.62 -36.33
C ILE A 14 12.72 16.16 -36.29
N LEU A 15 13.67 15.76 -37.15
CA LEU A 15 14.12 14.36 -37.23
C LEU A 15 15.05 13.95 -36.07
N VAL A 16 15.79 14.90 -35.48
CA VAL A 16 16.73 14.60 -34.39
C VAL A 16 16.00 14.29 -33.08
N THR A 17 14.85 14.91 -32.82
CA THR A 17 14.06 14.68 -31.59
C THR A 17 13.36 13.33 -31.59
N ALA A 18 12.95 12.82 -32.75
CA ALA A 18 12.30 11.52 -32.87
C ALA A 18 13.27 10.36 -32.55
N ALA A 19 14.55 10.48 -32.92
CA ALA A 19 15.54 9.43 -32.69
C ALA A 19 15.90 9.24 -31.21
N LEU A 20 15.81 10.29 -30.39
CA LEU A 20 16.08 10.23 -28.94
C LEU A 20 14.98 9.52 -28.14
N LEU A 21 13.77 9.41 -28.68
CA LEU A 21 12.63 8.75 -28.02
C LEU A 21 12.57 7.23 -28.27
N VAL A 22 13.28 6.73 -29.28
CA VAL A 22 13.30 5.29 -29.63
C VAL A 22 14.27 4.49 -28.75
N GLY A 23 15.21 5.16 -28.08
CA GLY A 23 16.23 4.53 -27.23
C GLY A 23 15.90 4.47 -25.74
N ALA A 24 14.71 4.93 -25.31
CA ALA A 24 14.28 4.74 -23.93
C ALA A 24 13.89 3.28 -23.74
N GLU A 25 14.85 2.43 -23.36
CA GLU A 25 14.54 1.14 -22.77
C GLU A 25 13.51 1.37 -21.65
N PRO A 26 12.40 0.61 -21.58
CA PRO A 26 11.49 0.72 -20.46
C PRO A 26 12.35 0.46 -19.22
N ALA A 27 12.46 1.46 -18.34
CA ALA A 27 13.21 1.34 -17.10
C ALA A 27 12.79 0.01 -16.48
N ALA A 28 13.76 -0.91 -16.33
CA ALA A 28 13.48 -2.25 -15.85
C ALA A 28 12.78 -2.11 -14.49
N ARG A 29 11.46 -2.27 -14.49
CA ARG A 29 10.68 -2.24 -13.26
C ARG A 29 11.03 -3.53 -12.56
N GLU A 30 11.85 -3.43 -11.52
CA GLU A 30 11.99 -4.54 -10.59
C GLU A 30 10.59 -4.97 -10.16
N ALA A 31 10.33 -6.28 -10.19
CA ALA A 31 9.07 -6.81 -9.72
C ALA A 31 8.89 -6.37 -8.26
N ALA A 32 7.80 -5.66 -7.97
CA ALA A 32 7.50 -5.20 -6.63
C ALA A 32 7.48 -6.40 -5.68
N LYS A 33 8.35 -6.36 -4.66
CA LYS A 33 8.36 -7.35 -3.58
C LYS A 33 7.29 -6.94 -2.58
N TRP A 34 6.39 -7.87 -2.29
CA TRP A 34 5.28 -7.65 -1.38
C TRP A 34 5.49 -8.45 -0.10
N GLU A 35 5.18 -7.83 1.02
CA GLU A 35 4.96 -8.50 2.30
C GLU A 35 3.45 -8.66 2.50
N TYR A 36 3.02 -9.82 3.01
CA TYR A 36 1.62 -10.11 3.29
C TYR A 36 1.43 -10.39 4.78
N ALA A 37 0.27 -10.02 5.30
CA ALA A 37 -0.16 -10.32 6.65
C ALA A 37 -1.66 -10.56 6.71
N MET A 38 -2.12 -11.21 7.79
CA MET A 38 -3.54 -11.34 8.08
C MET A 38 -3.84 -10.93 9.52
N TYR A 39 -5.00 -10.30 9.71
CA TYR A 39 -5.61 -10.06 11.00
C TYR A 39 -6.87 -10.92 11.12
N VAL A 40 -7.01 -11.67 12.21
CA VAL A 40 -8.17 -12.51 12.49
C VAL A 40 -8.88 -11.95 13.72
N GLU A 41 -10.17 -11.68 13.57
CA GLU A 41 -11.05 -11.20 14.62
C GLU A 41 -12.15 -12.21 14.88
N SER A 42 -12.27 -12.68 16.12
CA SER A 42 -13.40 -13.47 16.59
C SER A 42 -13.75 -13.11 18.03
N PRO A 43 -14.93 -13.52 18.53
CA PRO A 43 -15.35 -13.17 19.89
C PRO A 43 -14.31 -13.57 20.93
N GLY A 44 -13.66 -12.57 21.54
CA GLY A 44 -12.63 -12.79 22.56
C GLY A 44 -11.28 -13.30 22.04
N ASN A 45 -10.99 -13.16 20.74
CA ASN A 45 -9.71 -13.56 20.16
C ASN A 45 -9.32 -12.66 18.98
N PHE A 46 -8.12 -12.09 19.07
CA PHE A 46 -7.56 -11.14 18.11
C PHE A 46 -6.15 -11.60 17.75
N GLU A 47 -5.89 -11.81 16.46
CA GLU A 47 -4.62 -12.35 16.00
C GLU A 47 -4.06 -11.58 14.80
N TRP A 48 -2.75 -11.37 14.78
CA TRP A 48 -2.00 -10.83 13.66
C TRP A 48 -0.94 -11.83 13.24
N HIS A 49 -0.94 -12.22 11.98
CA HIS A 49 0.05 -13.11 11.39
C HIS A 49 0.75 -12.36 10.26
N GLY A 50 1.91 -11.79 10.55
CA GLY A 50 2.80 -11.17 9.57
C GLY A 50 3.97 -12.09 9.21
N ALA A 51 4.78 -11.69 8.22
CA ALA A 51 5.89 -12.51 7.75
C ALA A 51 6.95 -12.83 8.82
N VAL A 52 7.14 -11.92 9.79
CA VAL A 52 8.16 -12.03 10.86
C VAL A 52 7.60 -11.88 12.26
N SER A 53 6.28 -11.70 12.40
CA SER A 53 5.63 -11.38 13.67
C SER A 53 4.30 -12.09 13.81
N HIS A 54 4.05 -12.66 14.99
CA HIS A 54 2.74 -13.21 15.35
C HIS A 54 2.31 -12.61 16.69
N VAL A 55 1.14 -11.96 16.71
CA VAL A 55 0.56 -11.37 17.91
C VAL A 55 -0.81 -11.99 18.15
N ARG A 56 -1.11 -12.34 19.39
CA ARG A 56 -2.41 -12.85 19.81
C ARG A 56 -2.84 -12.22 21.12
N ALA A 57 -4.13 -11.92 21.27
CA ALA A 57 -4.71 -11.52 22.54
C ALA A 57 -6.20 -11.90 22.64
N THR A 58 -6.73 -11.90 23.86
CA THR A 58 -8.15 -12.19 24.14
C THR A 58 -9.01 -10.94 24.27
N THR A 59 -8.39 -9.76 24.30
CA THR A 59 -9.06 -8.46 24.32
C THR A 59 -8.41 -7.55 23.27
N ALA A 60 -9.21 -6.67 22.68
CA ALA A 60 -8.72 -5.71 21.69
C ALA A 60 -7.65 -4.79 22.30
N THR A 61 -7.84 -4.33 23.53
CA THR A 61 -6.87 -3.47 24.23
C THR A 61 -5.48 -4.12 24.31
N PHE A 62 -5.39 -5.36 24.78
CA PHE A 62 -4.10 -6.07 24.85
C PHE A 62 -3.54 -6.39 23.47
N PHE A 63 -4.40 -6.64 22.47
CA PHE A 63 -3.94 -6.81 21.08
C PHE A 63 -3.24 -5.55 20.57
N PHE A 64 -3.88 -4.39 20.74
CA PHE A 64 -3.34 -3.10 20.31
C PHE A 64 -2.04 -2.74 21.03
N GLU A 65 -1.98 -2.93 22.34
CA GLU A 65 -0.74 -2.73 23.12
C GLU A 65 0.42 -3.59 22.57
N ARG A 66 0.17 -4.87 22.27
CA ARG A 66 1.18 -5.78 21.72
C ARG A 66 1.59 -5.47 20.29
N MET A 67 0.68 -4.89 19.50
CA MET A 67 0.95 -4.38 18.17
C MET A 67 1.70 -3.03 18.19
N GLY A 68 1.92 -2.44 19.38
CA GLY A 68 2.61 -1.16 19.53
C GLY A 68 1.75 0.06 19.17
N PHE A 69 0.43 -0.06 19.31
CA PHE A 69 -0.47 1.07 19.13
C PHE A 69 -0.30 2.11 20.24
N PRO A 70 -0.45 3.40 19.92
CA PRO A 70 -0.56 4.44 20.93
C PRO A 70 -1.72 4.14 21.89
N THR A 71 -1.40 4.03 23.18
CA THR A 71 -2.34 3.62 24.24
C THR A 71 -3.27 4.75 24.71
N ASP A 72 -3.10 5.95 24.18
CA ASP A 72 -3.94 7.13 24.39
C ASP A 72 -5.24 7.10 23.56
N ILE A 73 -5.31 6.24 22.55
CA ILE A 73 -6.55 6.00 21.81
C ILE A 73 -7.41 5.04 22.62
N GLU A 74 -8.54 5.53 23.15
CA GLU A 74 -9.50 4.72 23.89
C GLU A 74 -10.18 3.70 22.94
N VAL A 75 -9.53 2.56 22.73
CA VAL A 75 -10.12 1.41 22.03
C VAL A 75 -11.04 0.68 22.99
N SER A 76 -12.20 1.28 23.24
CA SER A 76 -13.25 0.67 24.01
C SER A 76 -13.85 -0.50 23.23
N ALA A 77 -13.73 -1.73 23.75
CA ALA A 77 -14.52 -2.87 23.28
C ALA A 77 -16.04 -2.59 23.34
N ARG A 78 -16.45 -1.58 24.12
CA ARG A 78 -17.83 -1.10 24.25
C ARG A 78 -18.27 -0.18 23.11
N SER A 79 -17.33 0.51 22.43
CA SER A 79 -17.65 1.41 21.32
C SER A 79 -17.72 0.70 19.96
N GLY A 80 -17.21 -0.54 19.87
CA GLY A 80 -17.24 -1.36 18.66
C GLY A 80 -16.37 -0.83 17.50
N ARG A 81 -15.56 0.21 17.73
CA ARG A 81 -14.77 0.88 16.68
C ARG A 81 -13.31 0.42 16.63
N ILE A 82 -13.07 -0.88 16.78
CA ILE A 82 -11.74 -1.49 16.71
C ILE A 82 -11.18 -1.41 15.28
N GLN A 83 -12.01 -1.78 14.30
CA GLN A 83 -11.57 -1.92 12.90
C GLN A 83 -11.07 -0.60 12.29
N PRO A 84 -11.78 0.54 12.39
CA PRO A 84 -11.28 1.79 11.79
C PRO A 84 -9.95 2.26 12.38
N VAL A 85 -9.74 2.05 13.69
CA VAL A 85 -8.49 2.43 14.37
C VAL A 85 -7.35 1.54 13.88
N LEU A 86 -7.56 0.23 13.83
CA LEU A 86 -6.59 -0.74 13.32
C LEU A 86 -6.19 -0.43 11.87
N LEU A 87 -7.18 -0.27 10.98
CA LEU A 87 -6.96 -0.02 9.57
C LEU A 87 -6.20 1.29 9.32
N ASN A 88 -6.54 2.36 10.04
CA ASN A 88 -5.83 3.63 9.91
C ASN A 88 -4.37 3.53 10.34
N TYR A 89 -4.10 2.88 11.46
CA TYR A 89 -2.73 2.69 11.95
C TYR A 89 -1.90 1.81 11.01
N LEU A 90 -2.46 0.70 10.54
CA LEU A 90 -1.81 -0.16 9.55
C LEU A 90 -1.54 0.60 8.24
N GLY A 91 -2.49 1.42 7.79
CA GLY A 91 -2.32 2.31 6.64
C GLY A 91 -1.18 3.31 6.79
N GLN A 92 -0.99 3.88 7.99
CA GLN A 92 0.16 4.75 8.30
C GLN A 92 1.51 4.00 8.21
N GLN A 93 1.51 2.68 8.39
CA GLN A 93 2.68 1.82 8.21
C GLN A 93 2.83 1.26 6.78
N GLY A 94 2.01 1.76 5.83
CA GLY A 94 2.03 1.34 4.44
C GLY A 94 1.31 0.02 4.15
N TRP A 95 0.58 -0.53 5.11
CA TRP A 95 -0.28 -1.69 4.86
C TRP A 95 -1.56 -1.30 4.14
N GLU A 96 -1.86 -2.02 3.08
CA GLU A 96 -3.08 -1.89 2.30
C GLU A 96 -3.96 -3.10 2.56
N LEU A 97 -5.24 -2.84 2.88
CA LEU A 97 -6.25 -3.89 2.96
C LEU A 97 -6.54 -4.43 1.56
N VAL A 98 -6.40 -5.75 1.39
CA VAL A 98 -6.59 -6.46 0.12
C VAL A 98 -7.97 -7.10 0.06
N GLU A 99 -8.36 -7.79 1.12
CA GLU A 99 -9.57 -8.59 1.17
C GLU A 99 -10.08 -8.75 2.59
N ILE A 100 -11.39 -8.84 2.75
CA ILE A 100 -12.04 -9.27 3.98
C ILE A 100 -12.82 -10.55 3.68
N THR A 101 -12.50 -11.62 4.40
CA THR A 101 -13.23 -12.89 4.31
C THR A 101 -13.99 -13.11 5.62
N GLY A 102 -15.32 -13.14 5.53
CA GLY A 102 -16.20 -13.41 6.67
C GLY A 102 -16.57 -14.88 6.76
N GLU A 103 -16.29 -15.49 7.90
CA GLU A 103 -16.83 -16.80 8.31
C GLU A 103 -17.82 -16.60 9.47
N PRO A 104 -18.77 -17.52 9.71
CA PRO A 104 -19.77 -17.36 10.77
C PRO A 104 -19.21 -17.13 12.17
N ALA A 105 -17.96 -17.54 12.42
CA ALA A 105 -17.30 -17.46 13.73
C ALA A 105 -16.15 -16.44 13.79
N ARG A 106 -15.73 -15.87 12.65
CA ARG A 106 -14.56 -14.98 12.57
C ARG A 106 -14.55 -14.14 11.30
N GLU A 107 -13.93 -12.97 11.39
CA GLU A 107 -13.61 -12.12 10.25
C GLU A 107 -12.10 -12.14 10.05
N VAL A 108 -11.65 -12.29 8.80
CA VAL A 108 -10.22 -12.29 8.45
C VAL A 108 -9.95 -11.17 7.47
N PHE A 109 -8.97 -10.34 7.78
CA PHE A 109 -8.56 -9.18 7.00
C PHE A 109 -7.16 -9.44 6.46
N TRP A 110 -7.02 -9.41 5.14
CA TRP A 110 -5.76 -9.65 4.46
C TRP A 110 -5.10 -8.33 4.07
N PHE A 111 -3.82 -8.20 4.36
CA PHE A 111 -3.05 -7.00 4.08
C PHE A 111 -1.83 -7.30 3.23
N LYS A 112 -1.39 -6.29 2.48
CA LYS A 112 -0.09 -6.28 1.81
C LYS A 112 0.62 -4.96 2.02
N ARG A 113 1.95 -4.94 1.91
CA ARG A 113 2.74 -3.71 1.77
C ARG A 113 3.98 -3.93 0.90
N PRO A 114 4.55 -2.87 0.32
CA PRO A 114 5.88 -2.97 -0.30
C PRO A 114 6.94 -3.40 0.73
N ARG A 115 7.87 -4.27 0.31
CA ARG A 115 9.03 -4.70 1.12
C ARG A 115 10.28 -3.91 0.77
#